data_AF-A0A2W6UE72-F1
#
_entry.id   AF-A0A2W6UE72-F1
#
_cell.length_a   1.000
_cell.length_b   1.000
_cell.length_c   1.000
_cell.angle_alpha   90.00
_cell.angle_beta   90.00
_cell.angle_gamma   90.00
#
_symmetry.space_group_name_H-M   'P 1'
#
loop_
_entity.id
_entity.type
_entity.pdbx_description
1 polymer ?
#
loop_
_entity_poly.entity_id
_entity_poly.type
_entity_poly.pdbx_seq_one_letter_code
_entity_poly.pdbx_strand_id
1 'polypeptide(L)'
;SRSFDYDEMGFPKCQDGGGGCEGRLDQMVCGEWTTSTYRVPRFDRVWWMLSSNPFVILADATPTTFDVNGNPDDVFGWIKTSARSAQIPPDLAPVWDGCDPALYEGGGADYTTPEQTVAETVPSWFVGLGVQVALAALLLWWAWARTRTPSRALPPGTRIA
;
A
#
# COMPACT_ATOMS: atom_id res chain seq x y z
N SER A 1 -20.90 2.66 7.92
CA SER A 1 -21.16 1.22 8.03
C SER A 1 -22.48 0.97 8.73
N ARG A 2 -23.04 -0.22 8.59
CA ARG A 2 -24.14 -0.71 9.44
C ARG A 2 -23.87 -2.15 9.87
N SER A 3 -24.53 -2.58 10.94
CA SER A 3 -24.47 -3.95 11.48
C SER A 3 -25.86 -4.38 11.97
N PHE A 4 -26.02 -5.66 12.28
CA PHE A 4 -27.21 -6.14 12.96
C PHE A 4 -27.40 -5.45 14.32
N ASP A 5 -28.66 -5.24 14.69
CA ASP A 5 -29.05 -4.69 15.99
C ASP A 5 -29.25 -5.82 17.00
N TYR A 6 -28.84 -5.58 18.25
CA TYR A 6 -28.86 -6.56 19.33
C TYR A 6 -29.71 -6.04 20.49
N ASP A 7 -30.38 -6.95 21.20
CA ASP A 7 -31.11 -6.61 22.42
C ASP A 7 -30.16 -6.40 23.62
N GLU A 8 -30.72 -6.03 24.78
CA GLU A 8 -29.94 -5.80 26.01
C GLU A 8 -29.25 -7.07 26.53
N MET A 9 -29.70 -8.25 26.10
CA MET A 9 -29.14 -9.55 26.45
C MET A 9 -28.07 -10.01 25.45
N GLY A 10 -27.84 -9.26 24.36
CA GLY A 10 -26.87 -9.56 23.31
C GLY A 10 -27.37 -10.51 22.23
N PHE A 11 -28.68 -10.81 22.16
CA PHE A 11 -29.27 -11.58 21.07
C PHE A 11 -29.64 -10.69 19.89
N PRO A 12 -29.55 -11.18 18.65
CA PRO A 12 -29.96 -10.40 17.50
C PRO A 12 -31.47 -10.13 17.55
N LYS A 13 -31.87 -8.88 17.29
CA LYS A 13 -33.29 -8.54 17.20
C LYS A 13 -33.88 -9.14 15.92
N CYS A 14 -35.05 -9.76 16.05
CA CYS A 14 -35.74 -10.39 14.94
C CYS A 14 -36.86 -9.48 14.43
N GLN A 15 -37.08 -9.47 13.11
CA GLN A 15 -38.13 -8.66 12.47
C GLN A 15 -39.54 -9.03 12.97
N ASP A 16 -39.76 -10.32 13.27
CA ASP A 16 -41.03 -10.83 13.80
C ASP A 16 -41.27 -10.51 15.28
N GLY A 17 -40.34 -9.80 15.94
CA GLY A 17 -40.41 -9.47 17.37
C GLY A 17 -40.26 -10.67 18.32
N GLY A 18 -40.10 -11.88 17.78
CA GLY A 18 -39.76 -13.10 18.53
C GLY A 18 -38.27 -13.21 18.83
N GLY A 19 -37.89 -14.30 19.51
CA GLY A 19 -36.48 -14.68 19.69
C GLY A 19 -36.03 -15.73 18.66
N GLY A 20 -34.71 -15.89 18.50
CA GLY A 20 -34.12 -17.03 17.78
C GLY A 20 -34.08 -16.90 16.25
N CYS A 21 -33.80 -15.71 15.71
CA CYS A 21 -33.44 -15.52 14.30
C CYS A 21 -31.93 -15.70 14.02
N GLU A 22 -31.16 -16.15 15.00
CA GLU A 22 -29.72 -16.40 14.82
C GLU A 22 -29.47 -17.38 13.67
N GLY A 23 -28.60 -17.00 12.73
CA GLY A 23 -28.32 -17.77 11.51
C GLY A 23 -29.32 -17.56 10.37
N ARG A 24 -30.40 -16.80 10.57
CA ARG A 24 -31.36 -16.38 9.52
C ARG A 24 -31.22 -14.88 9.26
N LEU A 25 -30.22 -14.55 8.45
CA LEU A 25 -29.78 -13.16 8.20
C LEU A 25 -30.91 -12.27 7.66
N ASP A 26 -31.82 -12.84 6.86
CA ASP A 26 -33.00 -12.20 6.30
C ASP A 26 -34.03 -11.79 7.37
N GLN A 27 -34.00 -12.44 8.54
CA GLN A 27 -34.95 -12.22 9.64
C GLN A 27 -34.38 -11.36 10.77
N MET A 28 -33.09 -11.04 10.71
CA MET A 28 -32.43 -10.17 11.68
C MET A 28 -32.69 -8.71 11.33
N VAL A 29 -32.78 -7.85 12.34
CA VAL A 29 -32.97 -6.41 12.18
C VAL A 29 -31.62 -5.74 11.96
N CYS A 30 -31.56 -4.88 10.94
CA CYS A 30 -30.40 -4.05 10.67
C CYS A 30 -30.48 -2.74 11.46
N GLY A 31 -29.38 -2.39 12.10
CA GLY A 31 -29.22 -1.09 12.71
C GLY A 31 -29.15 0.04 11.69
N GLU A 32 -29.23 1.26 12.20
CA GLU A 32 -29.10 2.48 11.41
C GLU A 32 -27.69 2.66 10.83
N TRP A 33 -27.62 3.36 9.70
CA TRP A 33 -26.35 3.71 9.10
C TRP A 33 -25.57 4.66 9.99
N THR A 34 -24.34 4.26 10.32
CA THR A 34 -23.42 5.09 11.10
C THR A 34 -22.26 5.54 10.22
N THR A 35 -21.97 6.84 10.29
CA THR A 35 -20.81 7.43 9.60
C THR A 35 -19.72 7.71 10.62
N SER A 36 -18.52 7.19 10.35
CA SER A 36 -17.32 7.48 11.12
C SER A 36 -16.26 8.07 10.20
N THR A 37 -15.50 9.03 10.72
CA THR A 37 -14.38 9.63 9.99
C THR A 37 -13.08 9.37 10.76
N TYR A 38 -12.07 8.94 10.03
CA TYR A 38 -10.73 8.71 10.56
C TYR A 38 -9.69 9.11 9.53
N ARG A 39 -8.47 9.32 9.99
CA ARG A 39 -7.35 9.65 9.09
C ARG A 39 -6.76 8.36 8.54
N VAL A 40 -6.67 8.28 7.22
CA VAL A 40 -5.97 7.22 6.50
C VAL A 40 -4.62 7.73 5.98
N PRO A 41 -3.55 6.91 6.06
CA PRO A 41 -2.28 7.24 5.44
C PRO A 41 -2.41 7.25 3.91
N ARG A 42 -1.74 8.21 3.26
CA ARG A 42 -1.70 8.37 1.80
C ARG A 42 -0.36 7.90 1.24
N PHE A 43 -0.10 6.60 1.36
CA PHE A 43 1.14 5.99 0.88
C PHE A 43 1.33 6.14 -0.64
N ASP A 44 0.21 6.25 -1.38
CA ASP A 44 0.13 6.55 -2.81
C ASP A 44 0.91 7.81 -3.22
N ARG A 45 1.15 8.73 -2.28
CA ARG A 45 1.89 9.98 -2.54
C ARG A 45 3.38 9.89 -2.24
N VAL A 46 3.80 8.89 -1.47
CA VAL A 46 5.14 8.82 -0.85
C VAL A 46 5.87 7.51 -1.11
N TRP A 47 5.26 6.56 -1.83
CA TRP A 47 5.83 5.24 -2.13
C TRP A 47 7.21 5.31 -2.81
N TRP A 48 7.49 6.37 -3.58
CA TRP A 48 8.78 6.56 -4.25
C TRP A 48 9.96 6.64 -3.27
N MET A 49 9.73 7.14 -2.04
CA MET A 49 10.77 7.16 -1.00
C MET A 49 11.10 5.74 -0.54
N LEU A 50 10.09 4.89 -0.34
CA LEU A 50 10.29 3.48 -0.01
C LEU A 50 11.02 2.74 -1.15
N SER A 51 10.66 3.05 -2.40
CA SER A 51 11.31 2.47 -3.59
C SER A 51 12.80 2.78 -3.69
N SER A 52 13.29 3.83 -3.02
CA SER A 52 14.71 4.19 -3.05
C SER A 52 15.59 3.29 -2.16
N ASN A 53 15.00 2.40 -1.36
CA ASN A 53 15.74 1.42 -0.57
C ASN A 53 16.32 0.31 -1.48
N PRO A 54 17.63 0.00 -1.42
CA PRO A 54 18.26 -0.99 -2.32
C PRO A 54 17.66 -2.39 -2.24
N PHE A 55 17.13 -2.81 -1.09
CA PHE A 55 16.46 -4.11 -0.95
C PHE A 55 15.09 -4.12 -1.62
N VAL A 56 14.38 -3.00 -1.60
CA VAL A 56 13.07 -2.85 -2.29
C VAL A 56 13.28 -2.85 -3.80
N ILE A 57 14.29 -2.13 -4.29
CA ILE A 57 14.68 -2.15 -5.71
C ILE A 57 14.96 -3.57 -6.17
N LEU A 58 15.80 -4.30 -5.42
CA LEU A 58 16.15 -5.67 -5.77
C LEU A 58 14.92 -6.57 -5.81
N ALA A 59 14.12 -6.57 -4.74
CA ALA A 59 12.92 -7.40 -4.64
C ALA A 59 11.89 -7.10 -5.74
N ASP A 60 11.77 -5.83 -6.12
CA ASP A 60 10.83 -5.41 -7.15
C ASP A 60 11.30 -5.76 -8.57
N ALA A 61 12.61 -5.83 -8.78
CA ALA A 61 13.21 -6.22 -10.07
C ALA A 61 13.25 -7.75 -10.28
N THR A 62 13.29 -8.55 -9.21
CA THR A 62 13.31 -10.01 -9.32
C THR A 62 11.97 -10.58 -9.80
N PRO A 63 11.93 -11.56 -10.72
CA PRO A 63 10.70 -12.27 -11.04
C PRO A 63 10.06 -12.92 -9.80
N THR A 64 8.74 -12.98 -9.76
CA THR A 64 7.96 -13.54 -8.64
C THR A 64 7.05 -14.63 -9.19
N THR A 65 6.95 -15.77 -8.51
CA THR A 65 5.94 -16.80 -8.79
C THR A 65 4.81 -16.70 -7.78
N PHE A 66 3.62 -17.10 -8.20
CA PHE A 66 2.42 -17.05 -7.38
C PHE A 66 1.78 -18.44 -7.28
N ASP A 67 1.20 -18.73 -6.11
CA ASP A 67 0.42 -19.94 -5.86
C ASP A 67 -0.98 -19.86 -6.49
N VAL A 68 -1.78 -20.91 -6.31
CA VAL A 68 -3.16 -20.98 -6.84
C VAL A 68 -4.10 -19.92 -6.28
N ASN A 69 -3.73 -19.28 -5.17
CA ASN A 69 -4.49 -18.21 -4.51
C ASN A 69 -3.92 -16.83 -4.87
N GLY A 70 -2.92 -16.75 -5.75
CA GLY A 70 -2.27 -15.51 -6.16
C GLY A 70 -1.30 -14.94 -5.12
N ASN A 71 -0.85 -15.74 -4.13
CA ASN A 71 0.13 -15.32 -3.14
C ASN A 71 1.56 -15.58 -3.61
N PRO A 72 2.55 -14.71 -3.27
CA PRO A 72 3.94 -14.95 -3.60
C PRO A 72 4.53 -16.15 -2.84
N ASP A 73 5.28 -16.98 -3.55
CA ASP A 73 5.98 -18.14 -2.96
C ASP A 73 7.31 -17.78 -2.27
N ASP A 74 7.75 -16.52 -2.39
CA ASP A 74 9.07 -16.08 -1.97
C ASP A 74 9.05 -14.73 -1.22
N VAL A 75 10.08 -14.50 -0.41
CA VAL A 75 10.21 -13.28 0.44
C VAL A 75 10.32 -12.01 -0.40
N PHE A 76 11.00 -12.05 -1.55
CA PHE A 76 11.10 -10.88 -2.43
C PHE A 76 9.77 -10.57 -3.11
N GLY A 77 8.98 -11.58 -3.46
CA GLY A 77 7.61 -11.44 -3.91
C GLY A 77 6.70 -10.73 -2.89
N TRP A 78 6.84 -11.05 -1.61
CA TRP A 78 6.13 -10.35 -0.54
C TRP A 78 6.58 -8.90 -0.35
N ILE A 79 7.88 -8.62 -0.46
CA ILE A 79 8.41 -7.24 -0.40
C ILE A 79 7.91 -6.45 -1.62
N LYS A 80 7.97 -7.04 -2.82
CA LYS A 80 7.44 -6.46 -4.05
C LYS A 80 5.97 -6.10 -3.87
N THR A 81 5.13 -7.07 -3.50
CA THR A 81 3.69 -6.86 -3.29
C THR A 81 3.46 -5.72 -2.31
N SER A 82 4.14 -5.72 -1.16
CA SER A 82 4.00 -4.67 -0.14
C SER A 82 4.37 -3.28 -0.69
N ALA A 83 5.45 -3.18 -1.46
CA ALA A 83 5.86 -1.93 -2.10
C ALA A 83 4.87 -1.48 -3.19
N ARG A 84 4.25 -2.41 -3.91
CA ARG A 84 3.22 -2.16 -4.93
C ARG A 84 1.89 -1.73 -4.33
N SER A 85 1.47 -2.35 -3.23
CA SER A 85 0.26 -1.96 -2.50
C SER A 85 0.33 -0.50 -2.02
N ALA A 86 1.53 0.00 -1.71
CA ALA A 86 1.71 1.42 -1.35
C ALA A 86 1.38 2.40 -2.49
N GLN A 87 1.29 1.95 -3.74
CA GLN A 87 0.88 2.78 -4.89
C GLN A 87 -0.64 2.91 -4.99
N ILE A 88 -1.38 1.98 -4.39
CA ILE A 88 -2.83 1.94 -4.48
C ILE A 88 -3.41 3.01 -3.55
N PRO A 89 -4.21 3.97 -4.06
CA PRO A 89 -4.84 4.97 -3.22
C PRO A 89 -5.87 4.29 -2.30
N PRO A 90 -5.96 4.70 -1.02
CA PRO A 90 -6.99 4.17 -0.15
C PRO A 90 -8.37 4.61 -0.63
N ASP A 91 -9.35 3.72 -0.51
CA ASP A 91 -10.76 4.11 -0.64
C ASP A 91 -11.12 5.08 0.49
N LEU A 92 -11.65 6.25 0.13
CA LEU A 92 -11.98 7.33 1.04
C LEU A 92 -13.43 7.28 1.53
N ALA A 93 -14.27 6.47 0.89
CA ALA A 93 -15.66 6.31 1.27
C ALA A 93 -16.06 4.83 1.31
N PRO A 94 -15.32 3.97 2.05
CA PRO A 94 -15.66 2.56 2.11
C PRO A 94 -17.02 2.38 2.81
N VAL A 95 -17.94 1.73 2.10
CA VAL A 95 -19.26 1.37 2.64
C VAL A 95 -19.20 -0.08 3.08
N TRP A 96 -19.29 -0.29 4.40
CA TRP A 96 -19.43 -1.62 4.97
C TRP A 96 -20.87 -1.88 5.38
N ASP A 97 -21.49 -2.87 4.76
CA ASP A 97 -22.82 -3.35 5.08
C ASP A 97 -22.78 -4.72 5.73
N GLY A 98 -22.73 -4.78 7.05
CA GLY A 98 -22.75 -6.05 7.78
C GLY A 98 -24.06 -6.84 7.67
N CYS A 99 -25.09 -6.26 7.05
CA CYS A 99 -26.38 -6.91 6.81
C CYS A 99 -26.52 -7.47 5.39
N ASP A 100 -25.54 -7.26 4.51
CA ASP A 100 -25.61 -7.77 3.14
C ASP A 100 -25.50 -9.31 3.14
N PRO A 101 -26.54 -10.04 2.69
CA PRO A 101 -26.50 -11.51 2.64
C PRO A 101 -25.36 -12.03 1.74
N ALA A 102 -24.92 -11.24 0.73
CA ALA A 102 -23.81 -11.63 -0.14
C ALA A 102 -22.51 -11.88 0.62
N LEU A 103 -22.29 -11.19 1.76
CA LEU A 103 -21.12 -11.40 2.61
C LEU A 103 -21.06 -12.79 3.25
N TYR A 104 -22.22 -13.43 3.45
CA TYR A 104 -22.34 -14.71 4.14
C TYR A 104 -22.58 -15.89 3.18
N GLU A 105 -23.12 -15.63 1.99
CA GLU A 105 -23.35 -16.64 0.95
C GLU A 105 -22.09 -16.96 0.12
N GLY A 106 -20.91 -16.47 0.54
CA GLY A 106 -19.65 -16.71 -0.17
C GLY A 106 -19.45 -15.80 -1.39
N GLY A 107 -20.34 -14.84 -1.63
CA GLY A 107 -20.14 -13.70 -2.54
C GLY A 107 -19.19 -12.66 -1.93
N GLY A 108 -18.10 -13.14 -1.33
CA GLY A 108 -17.18 -12.35 -0.52
C GLY A 108 -16.65 -11.14 -1.27
N ALA A 109 -16.34 -10.09 -0.49
CA ALA A 109 -15.74 -8.85 -0.95
C ALA A 109 -14.68 -9.09 -2.03
N ASP A 110 -14.72 -8.28 -3.09
CA ASP A 110 -13.77 -8.32 -4.21
C ASP A 110 -12.35 -8.19 -3.65
N TYR A 111 -11.67 -9.32 -3.45
CA TYR A 111 -10.37 -9.37 -2.80
C TYR A 111 -9.30 -9.32 -3.88
N THR A 112 -8.57 -8.21 -3.94
CA THR A 112 -7.43 -8.08 -4.84
C THR A 112 -6.29 -8.96 -4.35
N THR A 113 -5.90 -9.96 -5.13
CA THR A 113 -4.78 -10.83 -4.79
C THR A 113 -3.43 -10.09 -4.91
N PRO A 114 -2.36 -10.57 -4.25
CA PRO A 114 -1.01 -10.05 -4.47
C PRO A 114 -0.59 -10.06 -5.94
N GLU A 115 -0.92 -11.13 -6.68
CA GLU A 115 -0.67 -11.23 -8.12
C GLU A 115 -1.35 -10.10 -8.89
N GLN A 116 -2.64 -9.86 -8.64
CA GLN A 116 -3.39 -8.77 -9.25
C GLN A 116 -2.79 -7.40 -8.90
N THR A 117 -2.43 -7.19 -7.63
CA THR A 117 -1.76 -5.98 -7.16
C THR A 117 -0.47 -5.71 -7.95
N VAL A 118 0.35 -6.75 -8.17
CA VAL A 118 1.59 -6.61 -8.94
C VAL A 118 1.31 -6.32 -10.42
N ALA A 119 0.25 -6.90 -10.99
CA ALA A 119 -0.15 -6.70 -12.38
C ALA A 119 -0.74 -5.31 -12.66
N GLU A 120 -1.47 -4.73 -11.70
CA GLU A 120 -2.17 -3.45 -11.84
C GLU A 120 -1.31 -2.23 -11.48
N THR A 121 -0.12 -2.44 -10.92
CA THR A 121 0.77 -1.38 -10.43
C THR A 121 2.04 -1.23 -11.27
N VAL A 122 2.74 -0.11 -11.11
CA VAL A 122 3.97 0.17 -11.88
C VAL A 122 5.23 -0.35 -11.18
N PRO A 123 6.23 -0.83 -11.92
CA PRO A 123 7.53 -1.20 -11.34
C PRO A 123 8.17 -0.11 -10.49
N SER A 124 8.36 -0.38 -9.21
CA SER A 124 8.94 0.59 -8.29
C SER A 124 10.47 0.66 -8.40
N TRP A 125 11.12 -0.40 -8.89
CA TRP A 125 12.58 -0.47 -9.01
C TRP A 125 13.16 0.64 -9.90
N PHE A 126 12.49 1.03 -10.99
CA PHE A 126 13.01 2.07 -11.89
C PHE A 126 12.96 3.45 -11.25
N VAL A 127 11.96 3.73 -10.42
CA VAL A 127 11.87 4.98 -9.67
C VAL A 127 12.97 5.02 -8.62
N GLY A 128 13.13 3.93 -7.86
CA GLY A 128 14.19 3.78 -6.88
C GLY A 128 15.58 3.99 -7.47
N LEU A 129 15.89 3.30 -8.57
CA LEU A 129 17.16 3.47 -9.27
C LEU A 129 17.34 4.88 -9.82
N GLY A 130 16.28 5.48 -10.39
CA GLY A 130 16.33 6.85 -10.88
C GLY A 130 16.72 7.85 -9.79
N VAL A 131 16.12 7.72 -8.61
CA VAL A 131 16.47 8.55 -7.44
C VAL A 131 17.92 8.32 -7.02
N GLN A 132 18.36 7.06 -6.91
CA GLN A 132 19.74 6.76 -6.51
C GLN A 132 20.78 7.30 -7.51
N VAL A 133 20.53 7.15 -8.82
CA VAL A 133 21.40 7.68 -9.87
C VAL A 133 21.45 9.20 -9.82
N ALA A 134 20.31 9.86 -9.62
CA ALA A 134 20.26 11.32 -9.48
C ALA A 134 21.05 11.81 -8.25
N LEU A 135 20.89 11.14 -7.11
CA LEU A 135 21.64 11.44 -5.89
C LEU A 135 23.14 11.22 -6.08
N ALA A 136 23.53 10.10 -6.69
CA ALA A 136 24.93 9.81 -6.98
C ALA A 136 25.55 10.86 -7.91
N ALA A 137 24.85 11.23 -8.99
CA ALA A 137 25.30 12.27 -9.92
C ALA A 137 25.46 13.63 -9.23
N LEU A 138 24.50 14.00 -8.36
CA LEU A 138 24.55 15.24 -7.59
C LEU A 138 25.75 15.26 -6.62
N LEU A 139 25.99 14.16 -5.91
CA LEU A 139 27.12 14.06 -4.98
C LEU A 139 28.47 14.10 -5.72
N LEU A 140 28.59 13.40 -6.85
CA LEU A 140 29.80 13.42 -7.68
C LEU A 140 30.05 14.80 -8.28
N TRP A 141 29.02 15.44 -8.79
CA TRP A 141 29.11 16.81 -9.31
C TRP A 141 29.53 17.80 -8.22
N TRP A 142 28.96 17.68 -7.02
CA TRP A 142 29.32 18.52 -5.87
C TRP A 142 30.77 18.32 -5.43
N ALA A 143 31.22 17.06 -5.35
CA ALA A 143 32.62 16.73 -5.04
C ALA A 143 33.56 17.35 -6.07
N TRP A 144 33.27 17.18 -7.36
CA TRP A 144 34.05 17.75 -8.46
C TRP A 144 34.09 19.28 -8.41
N ALA A 145 32.96 19.94 -8.15
CA ALA A 145 32.89 21.39 -8.01
C ALA A 145 33.78 21.91 -6.87
N ARG A 146 33.89 21.15 -5.77
CA ARG A 146 34.76 21.49 -4.62
C ARG A 146 36.24 21.17 -4.85
N THR A 147 36.57 20.11 -5.59
CA THR A 147 37.97 19.72 -5.84
C THR A 147 38.62 20.47 -7.00
N ARG A 148 37.86 21.30 -7.73
CA ARG A 148 38.42 22.21 -8.73
C ARG A 148 39.29 23.27 -8.06
N THR A 149 40.59 23.00 -7.97
CA THR A 149 41.59 23.99 -7.60
C THR A 149 41.78 24.99 -8.75
N PRO A 150 41.79 26.31 -8.48
CA PRO A 150 41.92 27.32 -9.51
C PRO A 150 43.40 27.48 -9.90
N SER A 151 43.96 26.48 -10.57
CA SER A 151 45.37 26.47 -10.99
C SER A 151 45.74 27.58 -11.99
N ARG A 152 44.74 28.17 -12.66
CA ARG A 152 44.90 29.29 -13.60
C ARG A 152 44.67 30.69 -13.00
N ALA A 153 44.22 30.79 -11.75
CA ALA A 153 44.01 32.08 -11.07
C ALA A 153 45.23 32.52 -10.25
N LEU A 154 46.31 31.73 -10.25
CA LEU A 154 47.55 32.09 -9.58
C LEU A 154 48.31 33.11 -10.42
N PRO A 155 48.70 34.26 -9.84
CA PRO A 155 49.57 35.21 -10.50
C PRO A 155 50.84 34.51 -10.99
N PRO A 156 51.34 34.84 -12.20
CA PRO A 156 52.59 34.26 -12.68
C PRO A 156 53.72 34.60 -11.70
N GLY A 157 54.32 33.58 -11.06
CA GLY A 157 55.44 33.72 -10.13
C GLY A 157 55.30 33.02 -8.78
N THR A 158 54.13 32.49 -8.40
CA THR A 158 54.00 31.72 -7.15
C THR A 158 54.63 30.33 -7.28
N ARG A 159 55.81 30.13 -6.68
CA ARG A 159 56.40 28.80 -6.48
C ARG A 159 55.74 28.15 -5.27
N ILE A 160 55.10 27.00 -5.47
CA ILE A 160 54.66 26.14 -4.38
C ILE A 160 55.92 25.39 -3.90
N ALA A 161 56.30 25.62 -2.64
CA ALA A 161 57.39 24.92 -1.97
C ALA A 161 56.97 23.49 -1.58
#